data_AF-A0A7S1Z7N7-F1
#
_entry.id   AF-A0A7S1Z7N7-F1
#
_cell.length_a   1.000
_cell.length_b   1.000
_cell.length_c   1.000
_cell.angle_alpha   90.00
_cell.angle_beta   90.00
_cell.angle_gamma   90.00
#
_symmetry.space_group_name_H-M   'P 1'
#
loop_
_entity.id
_entity.type
_entity.pdbx_description
1 polymer ?
#
loop_
_entity_poly.entity_id
_entity_poly.type
_entity_poly.pdbx_seq_one_letter_code
_entity_poly.pdbx_strand_id
1 'polypeptide(L)'
;MITDKTKLLLLAASIAACLSTLLTSSSFQTGSKGLQALSPPRQRLCKKARSEARECVEESADGDGSGSGSKDDGGGESRPSCSDLLSEVSRCERAVERAYRHINMVCASLIQARTVCELEWCENVPDTDEARKACIRECYSPRDALERCSEHHVTRFFRRAGLRSDGTAEKI
;
A
#
# COMPACT_ATOMS: atom_id res chain seq x y z
N MET A 1 47.38 -37.21 32.65
CA MET A 1 47.32 -37.65 31.24
C MET A 1 45.86 -37.83 30.87
N ILE A 2 45.34 -37.00 29.98
CA ILE A 2 43.98 -37.17 29.44
C ILE A 2 44.08 -38.28 28.39
N THR A 3 43.36 -39.38 28.61
CA THR A 3 43.36 -40.51 27.68
C THR A 3 42.63 -40.12 26.40
N ASP A 4 43.01 -40.68 25.25
CA ASP A 4 42.45 -40.26 23.96
C ASP A 4 40.93 -40.44 23.87
N LYS A 5 40.36 -41.33 24.69
CA LYS A 5 38.91 -41.50 24.87
C LYS A 5 38.23 -40.25 25.44
N THR A 6 38.86 -39.58 26.41
CA THR A 6 38.30 -38.37 27.02
C THR A 6 38.34 -37.18 26.05
N LYS A 7 39.36 -37.10 25.19
CA LYS A 7 39.44 -36.07 24.14
C LYS A 7 38.33 -36.25 23.10
N LEU A 8 38.06 -37.49 22.71
CA LEU A 8 37.01 -37.81 21.74
C LEU A 8 35.61 -37.46 22.28
N LEU A 9 35.36 -37.73 23.56
CA LEU A 9 34.11 -37.38 24.24
C LEU A 9 33.91 -35.86 24.35
N LEU A 10 34.97 -35.11 24.67
CA LEU A 10 34.92 -33.65 24.71
C LEU A 10 34.60 -33.04 23.34
N LEU A 11 35.19 -33.59 22.28
CA LEU A 11 34.98 -33.11 20.91
C LEU A 11 33.54 -33.38 20.45
N ALA A 12 33.02 -34.58 20.72
CA ALA A 12 31.63 -34.93 20.44
C ALA A 12 30.63 -34.04 21.21
N ALA A 13 30.91 -33.76 22.49
CA ALA A 13 30.07 -32.87 23.30
C ALA A 13 30.06 -31.43 22.77
N SER A 14 31.21 -30.91 22.32
CA SER A 14 31.30 -29.57 21.72
C SER A 14 30.52 -29.46 20.41
N ILE A 15 30.62 -30.47 19.54
CA ILE A 15 29.88 -30.52 18.27
C ILE A 15 28.38 -30.63 18.54
N ALA A 16 27.97 -31.48 19.48
CA ALA A 16 26.57 -31.60 19.88
C ALA A 16 26.02 -30.28 20.44
N ALA A 17 26.80 -29.56 21.25
CA ALA A 17 26.40 -28.24 21.76
C ALA A 17 26.26 -27.20 20.63
N CYS A 18 27.19 -27.17 19.67
CA CYS A 18 27.12 -26.28 18.50
C CYS A 18 25.93 -26.60 17.56
N LEU A 19 25.65 -27.89 17.34
CA LEU A 19 24.49 -28.32 16.56
C LEU A 19 23.17 -28.04 17.29
N SER A 20 23.17 -28.12 18.62
CA SER A 20 22.02 -27.72 19.45
C SER A 20 21.75 -26.24 19.29
N THR A 21 22.77 -25.37 19.29
CA THR A 21 22.56 -23.93 19.04
C THR A 21 22.01 -23.63 17.64
N LEU A 22 22.35 -24.41 16.61
CA LEU A 22 21.78 -24.27 15.26
C LEU A 22 20.30 -24.70 15.19
N LEU A 23 19.92 -25.73 15.95
CA LEU A 23 18.52 -26.19 16.04
C LEU A 23 17.67 -25.33 16.99
N THR A 24 18.27 -24.62 17.95
CA THR A 24 17.58 -23.71 18.87
C THR A 24 17.55 -22.26 18.37
N SER A 25 18.30 -21.92 17.31
CA SER A 25 18.17 -20.63 16.60
C SER A 25 16.89 -20.50 15.75
N SER A 26 15.96 -21.45 15.84
CA SER A 26 14.60 -21.33 15.29
C SER A 26 13.74 -20.24 15.94
N SER A 27 14.30 -19.51 16.91
CA SER A 27 13.61 -18.44 17.63
C SER A 27 14.15 -17.05 17.27
N PHE A 28 14.42 -16.78 15.99
CA PHE A 28 13.89 -15.53 15.45
C PHE A 28 12.37 -15.71 15.33
N GLN A 29 11.70 -15.72 16.49
CA GLN A 29 10.35 -15.21 16.57
C GLN A 29 10.48 -13.72 16.25
N THR A 30 10.60 -13.38 14.96
CA THR A 30 10.00 -12.15 14.47
C THR A 30 8.57 -12.24 14.97
N GLY A 31 8.28 -11.54 16.07
CA GLY A 31 6.98 -11.53 16.71
C GLY A 31 5.95 -11.38 15.61
N SER A 32 5.00 -12.30 15.59
CA SER A 32 3.96 -12.44 14.58
C SER A 32 2.94 -11.29 14.63
N LYS A 33 3.38 -10.03 14.69
CA LYS A 33 2.69 -8.96 14.01
C LYS A 33 2.91 -9.24 12.52
N GLY A 34 2.14 -10.20 11.98
CA GLY A 34 2.21 -10.59 10.57
C GLY A 34 2.22 -9.33 9.71
N LEU A 35 3.03 -9.34 8.65
CA LEU A 35 3.18 -8.20 7.73
C LEU A 35 1.84 -7.51 7.54
N GLN A 36 1.71 -6.27 8.03
CA GLN A 36 0.48 -5.54 7.82
C GLN A 36 0.38 -5.29 6.32
N ALA A 37 -0.55 -6.01 5.69
CA ALA A 37 -0.89 -5.77 4.30
C ALA A 37 -1.27 -4.29 4.16
N LEU A 38 -0.73 -3.63 3.14
CA LEU A 38 -1.10 -2.26 2.84
C LEU A 38 -2.59 -2.22 2.48
N SER A 39 -3.31 -1.38 3.19
CA SER A 39 -4.71 -1.07 2.87
C SER A 39 -4.77 -0.05 1.74
N PRO A 40 -5.63 -0.26 0.73
CA PRO A 40 -5.77 0.66 -0.39
C PRO A 40 -6.34 2.02 0.07
N PRO A 41 -5.64 3.15 -0.13
CA PRO A 41 -6.11 4.48 0.24
C PRO A 41 -7.07 5.02 -0.84
N ARG A 42 -8.22 4.36 -1.02
CA ARG A 42 -9.23 4.68 -2.05
C ARG A 42 -9.67 6.14 -2.01
N GLN A 43 -9.82 6.70 -0.81
CA GLN A 43 -10.21 8.09 -0.60
C GLN A 43 -9.20 9.09 -1.19
N ARG A 44 -7.91 8.75 -1.17
CA ARG A 44 -6.85 9.61 -1.72
C ARG A 44 -6.69 9.41 -3.22
N LEU A 45 -6.66 8.16 -3.68
CA LEU A 45 -6.36 7.82 -5.07
C LEU A 45 -7.54 8.04 -6.03
N CYS A 46 -8.78 7.92 -5.55
CA CYS A 46 -9.99 8.17 -6.33
C CYS A 46 -10.68 9.47 -5.91
N LYS A 47 -9.96 10.40 -5.25
CA LYS A 47 -10.54 11.63 -4.69
C LYS A 47 -11.28 12.45 -5.74
N LYS A 48 -10.66 12.63 -6.91
CA LYS A 48 -11.17 13.50 -7.97
C LYS A 48 -12.39 12.91 -8.67
N ALA A 49 -12.31 11.64 -9.08
CA ALA A 49 -13.48 10.93 -9.62
C ALA A 49 -14.67 10.97 -8.64
N ARG A 50 -14.40 10.83 -7.32
CA ARG A 50 -15.43 10.92 -6.29
C ARG A 50 -16.00 12.33 -6.11
N SER A 51 -15.18 13.38 -6.17
CA SER A 51 -15.69 14.75 -6.07
C SER A 51 -16.56 15.11 -7.26
N GLU A 52 -16.14 14.76 -8.48
CA GLU A 52 -16.91 15.01 -9.70
C GLU A 52 -18.25 14.27 -9.68
N ALA A 53 -18.25 12.99 -9.27
CA ALA A 53 -19.49 12.22 -9.12
C ALA A 53 -20.41 12.81 -8.04
N ARG A 54 -19.85 13.32 -6.93
CA ARG A 54 -20.62 13.92 -5.84
C ARG A 54 -21.27 15.23 -6.28
N GLU A 55 -20.52 16.11 -6.93
CA GLU A 55 -21.04 17.38 -7.45
C GLU A 55 -22.20 17.15 -8.42
N CYS A 56 -22.10 16.14 -9.28
CA CYS A 56 -23.18 15.78 -10.22
C CYS A 56 -24.46 15.33 -9.50
N VAL A 57 -24.33 14.55 -8.42
CA VAL A 57 -25.47 14.06 -7.63
C VAL A 57 -26.13 15.20 -6.85
N GLU A 58 -25.34 16.10 -6.26
CA GLU A 58 -25.85 17.27 -5.52
C GLU A 58 -26.57 18.25 -6.48
N GLU A 59 -26.01 18.54 -7.65
CA GLU A 59 -26.65 19.38 -8.69
C GLU A 59 -27.98 18.79 -9.19
N SER A 60 -28.07 17.45 -9.24
CA SER A 60 -29.31 16.76 -9.65
C SER A 60 -30.38 16.73 -8.54
N ALA A 61 -29.99 16.83 -7.27
CA ALA A 61 -30.91 16.77 -6.13
C ALA A 61 -31.57 18.12 -5.83
N ASP A 62 -30.88 19.22 -6.11
CA ASP A 62 -31.43 20.58 -5.95
C ASP A 62 -32.30 21.02 -7.16
N GLY A 63 -32.34 20.21 -8.22
CA GLY A 63 -32.99 20.47 -9.51
C GLY A 63 -34.42 19.96 -9.66
N ASP A 64 -35.20 19.80 -8.58
CA ASP A 64 -36.61 19.36 -8.59
C ASP A 64 -37.58 20.44 -9.15
N GLY A 65 -37.07 21.32 -10.02
CA GLY A 65 -37.79 22.43 -10.63
C GLY A 65 -37.51 22.56 -12.12
N SER A 66 -38.32 21.86 -12.93
CA SER A 66 -38.61 22.10 -14.34
C SER A 66 -37.61 21.65 -15.42
N GLY A 67 -38.11 20.75 -16.27
CA GLY A 67 -37.92 20.90 -17.71
C GLY A 67 -37.00 19.87 -18.35
N SER A 68 -37.51 18.64 -18.51
CA SER A 68 -37.06 17.75 -19.58
C SER A 68 -37.37 18.43 -20.92
N GLY A 69 -36.37 19.10 -21.48
CA GLY A 69 -36.45 19.84 -22.73
C GLY A 69 -35.13 19.73 -23.49
N SER A 70 -34.87 18.53 -24.04
CA SER A 70 -33.78 18.32 -24.98
C SER A 70 -34.02 19.14 -26.24
N LYS A 71 -33.28 20.23 -26.40
CA LYS A 71 -32.92 20.75 -27.72
C LYS A 71 -31.43 20.56 -27.90
N ASP A 72 -31.11 19.49 -28.62
CA ASP A 72 -29.88 19.35 -29.36
C ASP A 72 -29.70 20.55 -30.29
N ASP A 73 -28.61 21.29 -30.13
CA ASP A 73 -27.90 21.94 -31.23
C ASP A 73 -26.54 22.46 -30.76
N GLY A 74 -25.46 21.92 -31.35
CA GLY A 74 -24.21 22.66 -31.54
C GLY A 74 -23.06 22.42 -30.55
N GLY A 75 -22.22 21.41 -30.84
CA GLY A 75 -20.76 21.55 -30.78
C GLY A 75 -20.06 21.84 -29.44
N GLY A 76 -20.68 21.56 -28.29
CA GLY A 76 -20.04 21.64 -26.97
C GLY A 76 -19.68 20.25 -26.46
N GLU A 77 -18.51 20.08 -25.84
CA GLU A 77 -18.12 18.87 -25.11
C GLU A 77 -19.30 18.35 -24.27
N SER A 78 -19.87 17.21 -24.65
CA SER A 78 -20.96 16.59 -23.89
C SER A 78 -20.46 16.33 -22.47
N ARG A 79 -21.02 17.04 -21.48
CA ARG A 79 -20.73 16.79 -20.08
C ARG A 79 -21.07 15.31 -19.78
N PRO A 80 -20.17 14.55 -19.13
CA PRO A 80 -20.45 13.17 -18.77
C PRO A 80 -21.68 13.10 -17.86
N SER A 81 -22.51 12.07 -18.04
CA SER A 81 -23.69 11.88 -17.19
C SER A 81 -23.25 11.49 -15.77
N CYS A 82 -24.10 11.71 -14.76
CA CYS A 82 -23.76 11.29 -13.38
C CYS A 82 -23.55 9.77 -13.29
N SER A 83 -24.23 8.97 -14.12
CA SER A 83 -23.99 7.52 -14.19
C SER A 83 -22.58 7.18 -14.71
N ASP A 84 -22.06 7.97 -15.65
CA ASP A 84 -20.70 7.77 -16.17
C ASP A 84 -19.66 8.06 -15.10
N LEU A 85 -19.85 9.16 -14.34
CA LEU A 85 -18.98 9.53 -13.23
C LEU A 85 -19.00 8.49 -12.09
N LEU A 86 -20.18 7.95 -11.74
CA LEU A 86 -20.28 6.87 -10.76
C LEU A 86 -19.61 5.58 -11.25
N SER A 87 -19.74 5.26 -12.54
CA SER A 87 -19.05 4.13 -13.18
C SER A 87 -17.53 4.32 -13.13
N GLU A 88 -17.05 5.54 -13.34
CA GLU A 88 -15.64 5.92 -13.25
C GLU A 88 -15.09 5.73 -11.84
N VAL A 89 -15.80 6.18 -10.80
CA VAL A 89 -15.45 5.93 -9.39
C VAL A 89 -15.31 4.43 -9.13
N SER A 90 -16.30 3.63 -9.52
CA SER A 90 -16.28 2.18 -9.35
C SER A 90 -15.10 1.53 -10.09
N ARG A 91 -14.76 2.03 -11.28
CA ARG A 91 -13.60 1.58 -12.05
C ARG A 91 -12.29 1.93 -11.34
N CYS A 92 -12.15 3.16 -10.83
CA CYS A 92 -11.00 3.58 -10.04
C CYS A 92 -10.80 2.70 -8.80
N GLU A 93 -11.86 2.50 -8.01
CA GLU A 93 -11.78 1.71 -6.78
C GLU A 93 -11.35 0.25 -7.04
N ARG A 94 -11.91 -0.36 -8.09
CA ARG A 94 -11.51 -1.71 -8.51
C ARG A 94 -10.05 -1.76 -8.99
N ALA A 95 -9.58 -0.74 -9.70
CA ALA A 95 -8.19 -0.64 -10.12
C ALA A 95 -7.24 -0.50 -8.91
N VAL A 96 -7.56 0.37 -7.95
CA VAL A 96 -6.81 0.52 -6.70
C VAL A 96 -6.77 -0.80 -5.92
N GLU A 97 -7.90 -1.48 -5.76
CA GLU A 97 -7.96 -2.73 -5.00
C GLU A 97 -7.11 -3.84 -5.64
N ARG A 98 -7.15 -3.97 -6.97
CA ARG A 98 -6.29 -4.90 -7.71
C ARG A 98 -4.82 -4.53 -7.59
N ALA A 99 -4.49 -3.24 -7.67
CA ALA A 99 -3.12 -2.76 -7.51
C ALA A 99 -2.59 -3.12 -6.12
N TYR A 100 -3.32 -2.84 -5.05
CA TYR A 100 -2.87 -3.10 -3.68
C TYR A 100 -2.80 -4.59 -3.34
N ARG A 101 -3.71 -5.42 -3.88
CA ARG A 101 -3.54 -6.89 -3.81
C ARG A 101 -2.24 -7.33 -4.46
N HIS A 102 -1.90 -6.77 -5.62
CA HIS A 102 -0.65 -7.09 -6.30
C HIS A 102 0.58 -6.58 -5.54
N ILE A 103 0.57 -5.32 -5.09
CA ILE A 103 1.64 -4.67 -4.30
C ILE A 103 1.94 -5.49 -3.04
N ASN A 104 0.91 -5.97 -2.33
CA ASN A 104 1.09 -6.80 -1.14
C ASN A 104 1.81 -8.13 -1.43
N MET A 105 1.77 -8.62 -2.67
CA MET A 105 2.51 -9.81 -3.07
C MET A 105 3.91 -9.47 -3.59
N VAL A 106 4.04 -8.45 -4.45
CA VAL A 106 5.31 -8.17 -5.17
C VAL A 106 6.25 -7.23 -4.44
N CYS A 107 5.73 -6.33 -3.60
CA CYS A 107 6.51 -5.40 -2.78
C CYS A 107 6.65 -5.92 -1.32
N ALA A 108 6.37 -7.20 -1.05
CA ALA A 108 6.29 -7.75 0.30
C ALA A 108 7.54 -7.52 1.15
N SER A 109 8.74 -7.64 0.57
CA SER A 109 10.01 -7.37 1.26
C SER A 109 10.18 -5.90 1.63
N LEU A 110 9.70 -4.97 0.79
CA LEU A 110 9.72 -3.53 1.07
C LEU A 110 8.70 -3.14 2.15
N ILE A 111 7.53 -3.78 2.12
CA ILE A 111 6.53 -3.66 3.19
C ILE A 111 7.15 -4.11 4.51
N GLN A 112 7.81 -5.28 4.52
CA GLN A 112 8.51 -5.78 5.69
C GLN A 112 9.59 -4.83 6.19
N ALA A 113 10.47 -4.35 5.30
CA ALA A 113 11.55 -3.44 5.66
C ALA A 113 11.01 -2.14 6.29
N ARG A 114 9.94 -1.57 5.73
CA ARG A 114 9.28 -0.40 6.31
C ARG A 114 8.66 -0.73 7.67
N THR A 115 7.91 -1.82 7.78
CA THR A 115 7.26 -2.23 9.03
C THR A 115 8.27 -2.46 10.15
N VAL A 116 9.38 -3.17 9.87
CA VAL A 116 10.46 -3.37 10.85
C VAL A 116 11.04 -2.03 11.28
N CYS A 117 11.33 -1.14 10.33
CA CYS A 117 11.85 0.18 10.67
C CYS A 117 10.89 0.98 11.57
N GLU A 118 9.59 1.01 11.23
CA GLU A 118 8.59 1.74 12.02
C GLU A 118 8.41 1.13 13.42
N LEU A 119 8.45 -0.19 13.56
CA LEU A 119 8.34 -0.85 14.87
C LEU A 119 9.58 -0.62 15.74
N GLU A 120 10.77 -0.75 15.17
CA GLU A 120 12.03 -0.64 15.93
C GLU A 120 12.40 0.81 16.26
N TRP A 121 12.15 1.75 15.34
CA TRP A 121 12.61 3.14 15.44
C TRP A 121 11.51 4.14 15.76
N CYS A 122 10.24 3.81 15.50
CA CYS A 122 9.14 4.77 15.59
C CYS A 122 8.08 4.43 16.66
N GLU A 123 7.93 3.18 17.11
CA GLU A 123 6.88 2.79 18.05
C GLU A 123 7.12 3.33 19.48
N ASN A 124 8.39 3.53 19.88
CA ASN A 124 8.77 3.92 21.24
C ASN A 124 9.42 5.31 21.34
N VAL A 125 9.35 6.12 20.29
CA VAL A 125 9.86 7.51 20.34
C VAL A 125 8.88 8.41 21.10
N PRO A 126 9.38 9.39 21.88
CA PRO A 126 8.54 10.42 22.48
C PRO A 126 7.67 11.10 21.41
N ASP A 127 6.45 11.52 21.77
CA ASP A 127 5.59 12.30 20.86
C ASP A 127 6.05 13.77 20.81
N THR A 128 7.28 13.98 20.35
CA THR A 128 7.86 15.27 20.05
C THR A 128 8.11 15.39 18.56
N ASP A 129 8.06 16.60 18.03
CA ASP A 129 8.30 16.85 16.60
C ASP A 129 9.71 16.43 16.19
N GLU A 130 10.69 16.59 17.07
CA GLU A 130 12.08 16.19 16.85
C GLU A 130 12.21 14.68 16.72
N ALA A 131 11.59 13.92 17.62
CA ALA A 131 11.65 12.47 17.61
C ALA A 131 10.89 11.89 16.41
N ARG A 132 9.75 12.48 16.04
CA ARG A 132 9.02 12.15 14.82
C ARG A 132 9.86 12.38 13.56
N LYS A 133 10.54 13.53 13.46
CA LYS A 133 11.45 13.85 12.34
C LYS A 133 12.65 12.91 12.28
N ALA A 134 13.19 12.51 13.43
CA ALA A 134 14.26 11.52 13.50
C ALA A 134 13.82 10.17 12.96
N CYS A 135 12.67 9.65 13.41
CA CYS A 135 12.06 8.43 12.88
C CYS A 135 11.85 8.49 11.35
N ILE A 136 11.30 9.59 10.84
CA ILE A 136 11.07 9.76 9.39
C ILE A 136 12.40 9.68 8.61
N ARG A 137 13.47 10.26 9.15
CA ARG A 137 14.79 10.28 8.53
C ARG A 137 15.42 8.90 8.49
N GLU A 138 15.41 8.18 9.62
CA GLU A 138 15.96 6.82 9.72
C GLU A 138 15.20 5.85 8.81
N CYS A 139 13.86 5.95 8.79
CA CYS A 139 13.03 5.12 7.94
C CYS A 139 12.83 5.66 6.51
N TYR A 140 13.59 6.68 6.08
CA TYR A 140 13.39 7.30 4.77
C TYR A 140 13.59 6.30 3.61
N SER A 141 14.72 5.59 3.60
CA SER A 141 15.07 4.64 2.53
C SER A 141 13.99 3.56 2.30
N PRO A 142 13.56 2.77 3.32
CA PRO A 142 12.52 1.76 3.12
C PRO A 142 11.15 2.37 2.77
N ARG A 143 10.83 3.57 3.28
CA ARG A 143 9.59 4.28 2.92
C ARG A 143 9.58 4.71 1.46
N ASP A 144 10.63 5.36 1.00
CA ASP A 144 10.78 5.84 -0.37
C ASP A 144 10.81 4.67 -1.38
N ALA A 145 11.50 3.58 -1.05
CA ALA A 145 11.50 2.37 -1.88
C ALA A 145 10.09 1.76 -2.02
N LEU A 146 9.34 1.67 -0.91
CA LEU A 146 7.97 1.15 -0.94
C LEU A 146 7.01 2.09 -1.68
N GLU A 147 7.18 3.41 -1.53
CA GLU A 147 6.39 4.42 -2.22
C GLU A 147 6.59 4.30 -3.73
N ARG A 148 7.84 4.24 -4.21
CA ARG A 148 8.14 4.03 -5.63
C ARG A 148 7.59 2.71 -6.17
N CYS A 149 7.70 1.61 -5.41
CA CYS A 149 7.09 0.33 -5.79
C CYS A 149 5.57 0.46 -5.94
N SER A 150 4.91 1.09 -4.95
CA SER A 150 3.47 1.28 -4.93
C SER A 150 3.00 2.17 -6.08
N GLU A 151 3.65 3.30 -6.31
CA GLU A 151 3.33 4.25 -7.37
C GLU A 151 3.47 3.62 -8.76
N HIS A 152 4.55 2.88 -9.00
CA HIS A 152 4.76 2.15 -10.25
C HIS A 152 3.58 1.20 -10.55
N HIS A 153 3.17 0.41 -9.56
CA HIS A 153 2.08 -0.54 -9.73
C HIS A 153 0.71 0.15 -9.85
N VAL A 154 0.40 1.13 -9.01
CA VAL A 154 -0.86 1.90 -9.11
C VAL A 154 -0.99 2.53 -10.50
N THR A 155 0.06 3.20 -10.98
CA THR A 155 0.08 3.82 -12.32
C THR A 155 -0.15 2.79 -13.43
N ARG A 156 0.51 1.62 -13.34
CA ARG A 156 0.32 0.54 -14.32
C ARG A 156 -1.10 0.00 -14.34
N PHE A 157 -1.73 -0.15 -13.17
CA PHE A 157 -3.12 -0.62 -13.07
C PHE A 157 -4.12 0.45 -13.53
N PHE A 158 -3.86 1.73 -13.25
CA PHE A 158 -4.66 2.85 -13.73
C PHE A 158 -4.64 2.95 -15.25
N ARG A 159 -3.45 2.93 -15.86
CA ARG A 159 -3.31 2.92 -17.32
C ARG A 159 -4.05 1.74 -17.96
N ARG A 160 -3.95 0.54 -17.39
CA ARG A 160 -4.68 -0.65 -17.88
C ARG A 160 -6.20 -0.53 -17.75
N ALA A 161 -6.68 0.31 -16.84
CA ALA A 161 -8.10 0.58 -16.65
C ALA A 161 -8.59 1.79 -17.47
N GLY A 162 -7.73 2.44 -18.27
CA GLY A 162 -8.04 3.68 -18.97
C GLY A 162 -8.22 4.86 -18.02
N LEU A 163 -7.44 4.89 -16.93
CA LEU A 163 -7.45 5.93 -15.92
C LEU A 163 -6.13 6.70 -15.87
N ARG A 164 -6.23 7.99 -15.57
CA ARG A 164 -5.12 8.89 -15.25
C ARG A 164 -4.63 8.64 -13.82
N SER A 165 -3.48 9.25 -13.47
CA SER A 165 -2.88 9.12 -12.13
C SER A 165 -3.74 9.67 -10.99
N ASP A 166 -4.68 10.58 -11.29
CA ASP A 166 -5.66 11.12 -10.34
C ASP A 166 -6.93 10.24 -10.20
N GLY A 167 -6.96 9.08 -10.86
CA GLY A 167 -8.06 8.14 -10.85
C GLY A 167 -9.21 8.50 -11.80
N THR A 168 -9.06 9.54 -12.62
CA THR A 168 -10.09 9.94 -13.61
C THR A 168 -9.93 9.26 -14.97
N ALA A 169 -10.98 9.23 -15.80
CA ALA A 169 -10.91 8.65 -17.13
C ALA A 169 -9.89 9.38 -18.03
N GLU A 170 -9.16 8.61 -18.83
CA GLU A 170 -8.39 9.14 -19.94
C GLU A 170 -9.36 9.50 -21.09
N LYS A 171 -9.55 10.80 -21.36
CA LYS A 171 -10.31 11.26 -22.54
C LYS A 171 -9.48 10.93 -23.79
N ILE A 172 -10.00 10.08 -24.66
CA ILE A 172 -9.42 9.74 -25.98
C ILE A 172 -10.06 10.66 -27.03
#